data_AF-A0A5R1NNQ9-F1
#
_entry.id   AF-A0A5R1NNQ9-F1
#
_cell.length_a   1.000
_cell.length_b   1.000
_cell.length_c   1.000
_cell.angle_alpha   90.00
_cell.angle_beta   90.00
_cell.angle_gamma   90.00
#
_symmetry.space_group_name_H-M   'P 1'
#
loop_
_entity.id
_entity.type
_entity.pdbx_description
1 polymer ?
#
loop_
_entity_poly.entity_id
_entity_poly.type
_entity_poly.pdbx_seq_one_letter_code
_entity_poly.pdbx_strand_id
1 'polypeptide(L)'
;MLVLTRKQGEKILIGDDIVITVLDVRGDSIRIGVDAPRGVRIQRDEVLRAVTEANIAASLSSQGDTDAEARLKATLGLLPTAPPAPPAPPAAPATPATPATPATPATPASPATPATPASPAAPAAPAAPAAPADPAP
;
A
#
# COMPACT_ATOMS: atom_id res chain seq x y z
N MET A 1 -39.21 -11.81 -18.85
CA MET A 1 -39.25 -12.20 -17.43
C MET A 1 -40.33 -13.25 -17.25
N LEU A 2 -39.99 -14.43 -16.75
CA LEU A 2 -40.95 -15.49 -16.41
C LEU A 2 -41.12 -15.52 -14.89
N VAL A 3 -42.36 -15.60 -14.40
CA VAL A 3 -42.67 -15.56 -12.96
C VAL A 3 -43.33 -16.87 -12.56
N LEU A 4 -42.77 -17.53 -11.55
CA LEU A 4 -43.24 -18.80 -11.02
C LEU A 4 -43.39 -18.69 -9.51
N THR A 5 -44.57 -19.04 -8.99
CA THR A 5 -44.78 -19.14 -7.54
C THR A 5 -44.51 -20.57 -7.11
N ARG A 6 -43.57 -20.76 -6.19
CA ARG A 6 -43.20 -22.05 -5.60
C ARG A 6 -43.34 -22.02 -4.08
N LYS A 7 -43.75 -23.13 -3.50
CA LYS A 7 -43.75 -23.34 -2.04
C LYS A 7 -42.40 -23.89 -1.56
N GLN A 8 -42.17 -23.85 -0.25
CA GLN A 8 -41.02 -24.49 0.37
C GLN A 8 -40.91 -25.97 -0.05
N GLY A 9 -39.71 -26.40 -0.43
CA GLY A 9 -39.41 -27.74 -0.90
C GLY A 9 -39.63 -27.97 -2.40
N GLU A 10 -40.30 -27.06 -3.11
CA GLU A 10 -40.49 -27.19 -4.55
C GLU A 10 -39.26 -26.74 -5.34
N LYS A 11 -39.14 -27.26 -6.57
CA LYS A 11 -37.99 -27.07 -7.45
C LYS A 11 -38.40 -26.44 -8.78
N ILE A 12 -37.49 -25.65 -9.34
CA ILE A 12 -37.57 -25.06 -10.68
C ILE A 12 -36.36 -25.57 -11.46
N LEU A 13 -36.60 -26.11 -12.65
CA LEU A 13 -35.57 -26.63 -13.53
C LEU A 13 -35.37 -25.65 -14.69
N ILE A 14 -34.12 -25.26 -14.96
CA ILE A 14 -33.74 -24.31 -16.01
C ILE A 14 -32.79 -25.02 -16.98
N GLY A 15 -33.18 -25.11 -18.26
CA GLY A 15 -32.45 -25.93 -19.22
C GLY A 15 -32.53 -27.40 -18.83
N ASP A 16 -31.39 -28.10 -18.85
CA ASP A 16 -31.29 -29.51 -18.46
C ASP A 16 -30.47 -29.72 -17.18
N ASP A 17 -29.60 -28.76 -16.82
CA ASP A 17 -28.56 -28.97 -15.80
C ASP A 17 -28.69 -28.08 -14.55
N ILE A 18 -29.61 -27.10 -14.54
CA ILE A 18 -29.72 -26.14 -13.42
C ILE A 18 -31.01 -26.40 -12.65
N VAL A 19 -30.90 -26.65 -11.35
CA VAL A 19 -32.03 -26.88 -10.45
C VAL A 19 -32.02 -25.86 -9.32
N ILE A 20 -33.06 -25.05 -9.26
CA ILE A 20 -33.30 -24.11 -8.16
C ILE A 20 -34.29 -24.75 -7.19
N THR A 21 -33.94 -24.84 -5.92
CA THR A 21 -34.79 -25.39 -4.86
C THR A 21 -35.11 -24.32 -3.83
N VAL A 22 -36.38 -24.17 -3.47
CA VAL A 22 -36.77 -23.29 -2.35
C VAL A 22 -36.58 -24.06 -1.05
N LEU A 23 -35.56 -23.71 -0.27
CA LEU A 23 -35.21 -24.42 0.96
C LEU A 23 -36.07 -23.96 2.15
N ASP A 24 -36.23 -22.65 2.32
CA ASP A 24 -36.99 -22.08 3.44
C ASP A 24 -37.51 -20.69 3.08
N VAL A 25 -38.65 -20.31 3.65
CA VAL A 25 -39.26 -18.99 3.46
C VAL A 25 -39.52 -18.40 4.84
N ARG A 26 -38.84 -17.30 5.18
CA ARG A 26 -38.96 -16.60 6.45
C ARG A 26 -39.30 -15.15 6.22
N GLY A 27 -40.59 -14.81 6.29
CA GLY A 27 -41.07 -13.44 6.04
C GLY A 27 -40.55 -12.93 4.70
N ASP A 28 -39.64 -11.95 4.75
CA ASP A 28 -39.04 -11.32 3.57
C ASP A 28 -37.79 -12.06 3.02
N SER A 29 -37.21 -12.98 3.79
CA SER A 29 -35.99 -13.70 3.42
C SER A 29 -36.32 -15.11 2.93
N ILE A 30 -35.80 -15.45 1.74
CA ILE A 30 -35.98 -16.77 1.13
C ILE A 30 -34.62 -17.44 1.01
N ARG A 31 -34.51 -18.67 1.52
CA ARG A 31 -33.32 -19.50 1.32
C ARG A 31 -33.51 -20.31 0.03
N ILE A 32 -32.63 -20.06 -0.92
CA ILE A 32 -32.65 -20.71 -2.23
C ILE A 32 -31.39 -21.58 -2.35
N GLY A 33 -31.57 -22.84 -2.72
CA GLY A 33 -30.51 -23.71 -3.17
C GLY A 33 -30.42 -23.65 -4.69
N VAL A 34 -29.21 -23.49 -5.23
CA VAL A 34 -28.97 -23.53 -6.68
C VAL A 34 -27.96 -24.64 -6.93
N ASP A 35 -28.38 -25.66 -7.66
CA ASP A 35 -27.54 -26.73 -8.15
C ASP A 35 -27.27 -26.48 -9.64
N ALA A 36 -26.00 -26.42 -10.02
CA ALA A 36 -25.57 -26.14 -11.37
C ALA A 36 -24.23 -26.82 -11.66
N PRO A 37 -23.95 -27.19 -12.92
CA PRO A 37 -22.70 -27.84 -13.30
C PRO A 37 -21.49 -26.92 -13.10
N ARG A 38 -20.29 -27.51 -12.97
CA ARG A 38 -19.01 -26.82 -12.70
C ARG A 38 -18.66 -25.71 -13.71
N GLY A 39 -19.25 -25.73 -14.91
CA GLY A 39 -19.05 -24.71 -15.94
C GLY A 39 -19.87 -23.44 -15.75
N VAL A 40 -20.91 -23.46 -14.92
CA VAL A 40 -21.82 -22.33 -14.72
C VAL A 40 -21.47 -21.60 -13.43
N ARG A 41 -21.16 -20.30 -13.53
CA ARG A 41 -20.85 -19.46 -12.35
C ARG A 41 -22.15 -18.97 -11.72
N ILE A 42 -22.34 -19.26 -10.43
CA ILE A 42 -23.46 -18.75 -9.64
C ILE A 42 -22.97 -17.55 -8.83
N GLN A 43 -23.56 -16.38 -9.05
CA GLN A 43 -23.17 -15.14 -8.39
C GLN A 43 -24.42 -14.35 -8.02
N ARG A 44 -24.32 -13.52 -6.97
CA ARG A 44 -25.38 -12.58 -6.61
C ARG A 44 -25.28 -11.33 -7.48
N ASP A 45 -26.42 -10.83 -7.95
CA ASP A 45 -26.47 -9.73 -8.92
C ASP A 45 -25.85 -8.45 -8.35
N GLU A 46 -26.14 -8.13 -7.09
CA GLU A 46 -25.62 -6.94 -6.41
C GLU A 46 -24.10 -6.96 -6.29
N VAL A 47 -23.51 -8.15 -6.08
CA VAL A 47 -22.07 -8.32 -5.97
C VAL A 47 -21.41 -8.16 -7.33
N LEU A 48 -21.97 -8.77 -8.38
CA LEU A 48 -21.46 -8.65 -9.74
C LEU A 48 -21.48 -7.18 -10.20
N ARG A 49 -22.57 -6.47 -9.90
CA ARG A 49 -22.74 -5.05 -10.25
C ARG A 49 -21.68 -4.18 -9.58
N ALA A 50 -21.47 -4.35 -8.27
CA ALA A 50 -20.48 -3.58 -7.52
C ALA A 50 -19.05 -3.81 -8.03
N VAL A 51 -18.68 -5.07 -8.32
CA VAL A 51 -17.35 -5.40 -8.86
C VAL A 51 -17.18 -4.83 -10.26
N THR A 52 -18.21 -4.92 -11.11
CA THR A 52 -18.16 -4.41 -12.48
C THR A 52 -17.95 -2.89 -12.49
N GLU A 53 -18.67 -2.16 -11.65
CA GLU A 53 -18.54 -0.70 -11.53
C GLU A 53 -17.17 -0.28 -11.02
N ALA A 54 -16.65 -0.95 -9.99
CA ALA A 54 -15.30 -0.71 -9.47
C ALA A 54 -14.21 -0.98 -10.53
N ASN A 55 -14.36 -2.06 -11.31
CA ASN A 55 -13.43 -2.39 -12.39
C ASN A 55 -13.46 -1.33 -13.50
N ILE A 56 -14.66 -0.83 -13.86
CA ILE A 56 -14.80 0.24 -14.84
C ILE A 56 -14.11 1.51 -14.34
N ALA A 57 -14.36 1.92 -13.09
CA ALA A 57 -13.70 3.10 -12.50
C ALA A 57 -12.17 2.98 -12.47
N ALA A 58 -11.65 1.82 -12.06
CA ALA A 58 -10.21 1.55 -12.08
C ALA A 58 -9.64 1.62 -13.50
N SER A 59 -10.33 1.03 -14.48
CA SER A 59 -9.90 1.02 -15.88
C SER A 59 -9.82 2.41 -16.49
N LEU A 60 -10.77 3.30 -16.16
CA LEU A 60 -10.79 4.67 -16.64
C LEU A 60 -9.70 5.52 -15.99
N SER A 61 -9.41 5.30 -14.71
CA SER A 61 -8.35 6.03 -13.99
C SER A 61 -6.92 5.68 -14.49
N SER A 62 -6.74 4.49 -15.06
CA SER A 62 -5.44 4.00 -15.53
C SER A 62 -5.05 4.45 -16.95
N GLN A 63 -5.97 4.99 -17.75
CA GLN A 63 -5.72 5.31 -19.17
C GLN A 63 -4.87 6.58 -19.41
N GLY A 64 -4.56 7.36 -18.38
CA GLY A 64 -3.83 8.62 -18.51
C GLY A 64 -2.32 8.57 -18.20
N ASP A 65 -1.83 7.51 -17.56
CA ASP A 65 -0.46 7.46 -17.03
C ASP A 65 0.47 6.71 -17.99
N THR A 66 1.10 7.44 -18.91
CA THR A 66 2.13 6.92 -19.83
C THR A 66 3.32 6.27 -19.10
N ASP A 67 3.60 6.73 -17.87
CA ASP A 67 4.60 6.13 -16.97
C ASP A 67 4.16 4.78 -16.37
N ALA A 68 2.86 4.55 -16.18
CA ALA A 68 2.36 3.28 -15.64
C ALA A 68 2.58 2.12 -16.61
N GLU A 69 2.40 2.37 -17.91
CA GLU A 69 2.71 1.37 -18.94
C GLU A 69 4.20 0.98 -18.93
N ALA A 70 5.10 1.96 -18.82
CA ALA A 70 6.54 1.70 -18.80
C ALA A 70 6.94 0.87 -17.56
N ARG A 71 6.34 1.17 -16.40
CA ARG A 71 6.56 0.42 -15.14
C ARG A 71 6.02 -1.00 -15.21
N LEU A 72 4.83 -1.21 -15.79
CA LEU A 72 4.24 -2.54 -15.98
C LEU A 72 5.05 -3.38 -16.97
N LYS A 73 5.51 -2.80 -18.08
CA LYS A 73 6.39 -3.50 -19.04
C LYS A 73 7.75 -3.86 -18.42
N ALA A 74 8.27 -3.04 -17.50
CA ALA A 74 9.49 -3.32 -16.75
C ALA A 74 9.31 -4.45 -15.72
N THR A 75 8.20 -4.48 -14.98
CA THR A 75 7.94 -5.54 -13.99
C THR A 75 7.62 -6.89 -14.63
N LEU A 76 6.97 -6.89 -15.80
CA LEU A 76 6.69 -8.09 -16.58
C LEU A 76 7.88 -8.58 -17.43
N GLY A 77 9.04 -7.91 -17.35
CA GLY A 77 10.27 -8.34 -18.03
C GLY A 77 10.22 -8.26 -19.56
N LEU A 78 9.32 -7.45 -20.13
CA LEU A 78 9.08 -7.31 -21.57
C LEU A 78 9.95 -6.23 -22.25
N LEU A 79 10.86 -5.60 -21.50
CA LEU A 79 11.84 -4.64 -22.01
C LEU A 79 13.21 -5.30 -22.09
N PRO A 80 13.98 -5.13 -23.19
CA PRO A 80 15.40 -5.45 -23.16
C PRO A 80 16.05 -4.57 -22.09
N THR A 81 16.66 -5.19 -21.08
CA THR A 81 17.54 -4.46 -20.16
C THR A 81 18.65 -3.85 -21.02
N ALA A 82 18.67 -2.53 -21.15
CA ALA A 82 19.80 -1.86 -21.77
C ALA A 82 21.05 -2.31 -21.00
N PRO A 83 22.08 -2.88 -21.68
CA PRO A 83 23.33 -3.19 -20.99
C PRO A 83 23.84 -1.92 -20.33
N PRO A 84 24.38 -2.00 -19.09
CA PRO A 84 24.90 -0.82 -18.41
C PRO A 84 25.89 -0.13 -19.35
N ALA A 85 25.64 1.14 -19.65
CA ALA A 85 26.54 1.94 -20.47
C ALA A 85 27.95 1.82 -19.87
N PRO A 86 28.99 1.53 -20.68
CA PRO A 86 30.36 1.51 -20.17
C PRO A 86 30.64 2.85 -19.48
N PRO A 87 31.28 2.86 -18.30
CA PRO A 87 31.57 4.09 -17.58
C PRO A 87 32.33 5.04 -18.53
N ALA A 88 31.86 6.28 -18.64
CA ALA A 88 32.55 7.29 -19.41
C ALA A 88 34.01 7.38 -18.93
N PRO A 89 35.01 7.41 -19.83
CA PRO A 89 36.39 7.56 -19.42
C PRO A 89 36.52 8.85 -18.60
N PRO A 90 37.27 8.83 -17.48
CA PRO A 90 37.42 10.02 -16.65
C PRO A 90 37.98 11.16 -17.49
N ALA A 91 37.37 12.34 -17.36
CA ALA A 91 37.85 13.55 -18.02
C ALA A 91 39.33 13.75 -17.66
N ALA A 92 40.16 14.01 -18.68
CA ALA A 92 41.58 14.26 -18.48
C ALA A 92 41.76 15.36 -17.43
N PRO A 93 42.67 15.18 -16.44
CA PRO A 93 42.85 16.17 -15.39
C PRO A 93 43.30 17.49 -16.01
N ALA A 94 42.55 18.56 -15.70
CA ALA A 94 42.92 19.90 -16.11
C ALA A 94 44.33 20.23 -15.58
N THR A 95 45.18 20.80 -16.43
CA THR A 95 46.51 21.26 -16.05
C THR A 95 46.40 22.23 -14.86
N PRO A 96 47.07 21.98 -13.73
CA PRO A 96 47.04 22.90 -12.60
C PRO A 96 47.61 24.27 -13.01
N ALA A 97 46.87 25.34 -12.74
CA ALA A 97 47.38 26.69 -12.90
C ALA A 97 48.53 26.94 -11.89
N THR A 98 49.53 27.71 -12.33
CA THR A 98 50.71 28.07 -11.52
C THR A 98 50.28 28.76 -10.22
N PRO A 99 50.70 28.27 -9.04
CA PRO A 99 50.35 28.91 -7.78
C PRO A 99 50.96 30.32 -7.69
N ALA A 100 50.14 31.31 -7.36
CA ALA A 100 50.63 32.65 -7.04
C ALA A 100 51.41 32.65 -5.73
N THR A 101 52.44 33.49 -5.64
CA THR A 101 53.34 33.63 -4.49
C THR A 101 52.53 34.00 -3.23
N PRO A 102 52.64 33.26 -2.12
CA PRO A 102 51.96 33.61 -0.88
C PRO A 102 52.50 34.90 -0.29
N ALA A 103 51.61 35.81 0.11
CA ALA A 103 51.97 36.99 0.90
C ALA A 103 52.39 36.58 2.32
N THR A 104 53.33 37.34 2.90
CA THR A 104 53.92 37.10 4.21
C THR A 104 52.86 37.13 5.31
N PRO A 105 52.74 36.07 6.16
CA PRO A 105 51.79 36.07 7.27
C PRO A 105 52.16 37.11 8.33
N ALA A 106 51.19 37.88 8.81
CA ALA A 106 51.35 38.73 9.98
C ALA A 106 51.41 37.90 11.28
N THR A 107 52.19 38.37 12.25
CA THR A 107 52.45 37.71 13.53
C THR A 107 51.17 37.56 14.36
N PRO A 108 50.79 36.34 14.80
CA PRO A 108 49.65 36.16 15.68
C PRO A 108 49.94 36.66 17.10
N ALA A 109 48.97 37.35 17.72
CA ALA A 109 49.01 37.67 19.15
C ALA A 109 48.67 36.42 20.00
N SER A 110 49.31 36.28 21.16
CA SER A 110 49.15 35.12 22.06
C SER A 110 47.71 34.93 22.54
N PRO A 111 47.21 33.68 22.62
CA PRO A 111 45.88 33.40 23.14
C PRO A 111 45.83 33.50 24.66
N ALA A 112 44.74 34.07 25.18
CA ALA A 112 44.44 34.08 26.61
C ALA A 112 43.99 32.70 27.10
N THR A 113 44.36 32.36 28.33
CA THR A 113 44.04 31.09 29.02
C THR A 113 42.53 30.85 29.17
N PRO A 114 42.01 29.67 28.76
CA PRO A 114 40.63 29.29 29.03
C PRO A 114 40.40 28.99 30.52
N ALA A 115 39.31 29.50 31.09
CA ALA A 115 38.85 29.12 32.41
C ALA A 115 38.04 27.81 32.36
N THR A 116 38.22 26.97 33.38
CA THR A 116 37.64 25.63 33.57
C THR A 116 36.11 25.63 33.67
N PRO A 117 35.39 24.75 32.92
CA PRO A 117 33.96 24.51 33.13
C PRO A 117 33.70 23.76 34.44
N ALA A 118 32.73 24.22 35.24
CA ALA A 118 32.25 23.50 36.41
C ALA A 118 31.16 22.47 36.04
N SER A 119 31.17 21.35 36.78
CA SER A 119 30.44 20.09 36.53
C SER A 119 28.90 20.22 36.47
N PRO A 120 28.21 19.45 35.60
CA PRO A 120 26.74 19.42 35.53
C PRO A 120 26.10 18.74 36.75
N ALA A 121 24.84 19.14 37.00
CA ALA A 121 24.04 18.83 38.18
C ALA A 121 23.58 17.36 38.29
N ALA A 122 23.45 16.88 39.54
CA ALA A 122 22.93 15.55 39.86
C ALA A 122 21.42 15.44 39.57
N PRO A 123 20.94 14.29 39.05
CA PRO A 123 19.53 14.10 38.70
C PRO A 123 18.62 13.92 39.93
N ALA A 124 17.37 14.37 39.78
CA ALA A 124 16.33 14.31 40.80
C ALA A 124 15.87 12.86 41.10
N ALA A 125 15.63 12.57 42.38
CA ALA A 125 15.11 11.27 42.82
C ALA A 125 13.63 11.09 42.43
N PRO A 126 13.22 9.87 42.02
CA PRO A 126 11.85 9.60 41.57
C PRO A 126 10.83 9.56 42.73
N ALA A 127 9.59 9.94 42.41
CA ALA A 127 8.46 10.01 43.33
C ALA A 127 7.95 8.62 43.76
N ALA A 128 7.58 8.50 45.04
CA ALA A 128 6.97 7.29 45.60
C ALA A 128 5.49 7.14 45.14
N PRO A 129 5.01 5.92 44.82
CA PRO A 129 3.62 5.69 44.40
C PRO A 129 2.60 5.79 45.54
N ALA A 130 1.37 6.16 45.17
CA ALA A 130 0.20 6.33 46.04
C ALA A 130 -0.35 5.00 46.56
N ALA A 131 -0.81 5.00 47.82
CA ALA A 131 -1.61 3.93 48.39
C ALA A 131 -3.12 4.26 48.21
N PRO A 132 -3.93 3.37 47.61
CA PRO A 132 -5.38 3.43 47.67
C PRO A 132 -5.89 2.63 48.89
N ALA A 133 -6.87 3.16 49.62
CA ALA A 133 -7.60 2.40 50.64
C ALA A 133 -9.11 2.62 50.51
N ASP A 134 -9.83 1.53 50.78
CA ASP A 134 -11.17 1.10 50.35
C ASP A 134 -12.39 2.01 50.59
N PRO A 135 -13.50 1.77 49.85
CA PRO A 135 -14.81 2.33 50.13
C PRO A 135 -15.78 1.40 50.90
N ALA A 136 -16.74 2.04 51.59
CA ALA A 136 -18.05 1.56 52.07
C ALA A 136 -18.08 0.62 53.30
N PRO A 137 -19.16 0.64 54.10
CA PRO A 137 -20.52 0.26 53.69
C PRO A 137 -21.51 1.40 53.46
#